data_AF-A0A9N9JI02-F1
#
_entry.id   AF-A0A9N9JI02-F1
#
_cell.length_a   1.000
_cell.length_b   1.000
_cell.length_c   1.000
_cell.angle_alpha   90.00
_cell.angle_beta   90.00
_cell.angle_gamma   90.00
#
_symmetry.space_group_name_H-M   'P 1'
#
loop_
_entity.id
_entity.type
_entity.pdbx_description
1 polymer ?
#
loop_
_entity_poly.entity_id
_entity_poly.type
_entity_poly.pdbx_seq_one_letter_code
_entity_poly.pdbx_strand_id
1 'polypeptide(L)'
;DFENYGKSDILHEMGYEIFGDGIFVINGKSQVLIDILTKYADSRNPIDLQDLFYKFTIDTFGDISFGIDFGYLTHPEEKSQFVTNFEYALKVIQDRFEQPLWKFIEKYSEKG
;
A
#
# COMPACT_ATOMS: atom_id res chain seq x y z
N ASP A 1 29.45 -18.24 -6.01
CA ASP A 1 28.53 -19.24 -5.49
C ASP A 1 27.34 -18.52 -4.87
N PHE A 2 26.31 -18.26 -5.67
CA PHE A 2 25.10 -17.52 -5.26
C PHE A 2 23.97 -18.47 -4.85
N GLU A 3 24.22 -19.78 -4.86
CA GLU A 3 23.24 -20.83 -4.54
C GLU A 3 22.87 -20.89 -3.05
N ASN A 4 23.55 -20.13 -2.18
CA ASN A 4 23.31 -20.14 -0.74
C ASN A 4 22.93 -18.75 -0.19
N TYR A 5 22.16 -18.00 -0.96
CA TYR A 5 21.62 -16.71 -0.55
C TYR A 5 20.14 -16.92 -0.23
N GLY A 6 19.76 -16.99 1.05
CA GLY A 6 18.36 -17.10 1.49
C GLY A 6 17.44 -15.98 0.96
N LYS A 7 18.00 -14.91 0.36
CA LYS A 7 17.22 -13.95 -0.43
C LYS A 7 16.59 -14.56 -1.69
N SER A 8 17.19 -15.57 -2.31
CA SER A 8 16.62 -16.21 -3.51
C SER A 8 15.32 -16.92 -3.17
N ASP A 9 15.29 -17.65 -2.05
CA ASP A 9 14.10 -18.35 -1.60
C ASP A 9 13.00 -17.38 -1.16
N ILE A 10 13.36 -16.31 -0.44
CA ILE A 10 12.42 -15.23 -0.08
C ILE A 10 11.87 -14.52 -1.32
N LEU A 11 12.72 -14.21 -2.29
CA LEU A 11 12.29 -13.57 -3.55
C LEU A 11 11.40 -14.49 -4.39
N HIS A 12 11.66 -15.79 -4.35
CA HIS A 12 10.82 -16.79 -5.02
C HIS A 12 9.47 -16.90 -4.32
N GLU A 13 9.43 -17.01 -2.99
CA GLU A 13 8.20 -17.06 -2.20
C GLU A 13 7.34 -15.81 -2.41
N MET A 14 7.91 -14.61 -2.27
CA MET A 14 7.24 -13.36 -2.62
C MET A 14 6.76 -13.34 -4.07
N GLY A 15 7.57 -13.85 -5.00
CA GLY A 15 7.17 -13.97 -6.40
C GLY A 15 5.95 -14.87 -6.59
N TYR A 16 5.91 -16.03 -5.93
CA TYR A 16 4.78 -16.96 -6.03
C TYR A 16 3.53 -16.44 -5.33
N GLU A 17 3.64 -15.73 -4.21
CA GLU A 17 2.48 -15.09 -3.57
C GLU A 17 1.92 -13.97 -4.47
N ILE A 18 2.79 -13.13 -5.04
CA ILE A 18 2.40 -12.06 -5.97
C ILE A 18 1.78 -12.62 -7.25
N PHE A 19 2.38 -13.64 -7.87
CA PHE A 19 1.96 -14.17 -9.17
C PHE A 19 0.93 -15.32 -9.09
N GLY A 20 0.80 -15.97 -7.94
CA GLY A 20 -0.16 -17.05 -7.69
C GLY A 20 -1.45 -16.53 -7.09
N ASP A 21 -1.40 -16.09 -5.82
CA ASP A 21 -2.58 -15.67 -5.06
C ASP A 21 -2.93 -14.19 -5.26
N GLY A 22 -1.96 -13.38 -5.68
CA GLY A 22 -2.16 -11.95 -5.86
C GLY A 22 -3.27 -11.58 -6.85
N ILE A 23 -3.49 -12.39 -7.90
CA ILE A 23 -4.60 -12.15 -8.83
C ILE A 23 -5.97 -12.33 -8.18
N PHE A 24 -6.09 -13.27 -7.26
CA PHE A 24 -7.33 -13.49 -6.52
C PHE A 24 -7.60 -12.35 -5.54
N VAL A 25 -6.56 -11.93 -4.81
CA VAL A 25 -6.62 -10.78 -3.91
C VAL A 25 -7.05 -9.51 -4.66
N ILE A 26 -6.40 -9.21 -5.80
CA ILE A 26 -6.73 -8.06 -6.64
C ILE A 26 -8.18 -8.10 -7.09
N ASN A 27 -8.67 -9.25 -7.54
CA ASN A 27 -10.06 -9.39 -7.98
C ASN A 27 -11.04 -9.14 -6.82
N GLY A 28 -10.77 -9.69 -5.63
CA GLY A 28 -11.60 -9.47 -4.45
C GLY A 28 -11.66 -8.00 -4.05
N LYS A 29 -10.51 -7.33 -3.95
CA LYS A 29 -10.43 -5.90 -3.61
C LYS A 29 -11.04 -5.02 -4.71
N SER A 30 -10.94 -5.42 -5.97
CA SER A 30 -11.54 -4.69 -7.11
C SER A 30 -13.06 -4.72 -7.06
N GLN A 31 -13.65 -5.84 -6.62
CA GLN A 31 -15.10 -5.91 -6.44
C GLN A 31 -15.58 -4.92 -5.35
N VAL A 32 -14.88 -4.84 -4.21
CA VAL A 32 -15.18 -3.87 -3.14
C VAL A 32 -15.08 -2.44 -3.66
N LEU A 33 -14.05 -2.13 -4.45
CA LEU A 33 -13.87 -0.83 -5.08
C LEU A 33 -15.04 -0.48 -6.02
N ILE A 34 -15.47 -1.44 -6.86
CA ILE A 34 -16.62 -1.27 -7.77
C ILE A 34 -17.91 -1.03 -6.98
N ASP A 35 -18.12 -1.75 -5.87
CA ASP A 35 -19.30 -1.59 -5.03
C ASP A 35 -19.35 -0.19 -4.38
N ILE A 36 -18.20 0.32 -3.91
CA ILE A 36 -18.08 1.70 -3.40
C ILE A 36 -18.40 2.70 -4.51
N LEU A 37 -17.77 2.58 -5.69
CA LEU A 37 -18.00 3.48 -6.80
C LEU A 37 -19.46 3.50 -7.25
N THR A 38 -20.10 2.33 -7.31
CA THR A 38 -21.53 2.17 -7.66
C THR A 38 -22.41 2.92 -6.66
N LYS A 39 -22.16 2.76 -5.36
CA LYS A 39 -22.90 3.45 -4.29
C LYS A 39 -22.78 4.98 -4.40
N TYR A 40 -21.60 5.50 -4.71
CA TYR A 40 -21.40 6.94 -4.89
C TYR A 40 -22.04 7.46 -6.18
N ALA A 41 -21.99 6.68 -7.27
CA ALA A 41 -22.66 7.00 -8.51
C ALA A 41 -24.19 7.09 -8.34
N ASP A 42 -24.80 6.10 -7.66
CA ASP A 42 -26.24 6.05 -7.40
C ASP A 42 -26.71 7.22 -6.50
N SER A 43 -25.90 7.55 -5.49
CA SER A 43 -26.20 8.66 -4.58
C SER A 43 -25.85 10.05 -5.14
N ARG A 44 -25.19 10.11 -6.31
CA ARG A 44 -24.67 11.35 -6.93
C ARG A 44 -23.77 12.18 -6.01
N ASN A 45 -23.08 11.52 -5.09
CA ASN A 45 -22.15 12.16 -4.18
C ASN A 45 -20.76 12.24 -4.82
N PRO A 46 -20.03 13.35 -4.65
CA PRO A 46 -18.65 13.41 -5.06
C PRO A 46 -17.80 12.42 -4.25
N ILE A 47 -16.80 11.85 -4.90
CA ILE A 47 -15.81 10.97 -4.28
C ILE A 47 -14.40 11.42 -4.69
N ASP A 48 -13.47 11.37 -3.74
CA ASP A 48 -12.05 11.56 -4.02
C ASP A 48 -11.46 10.24 -4.54
N LEU A 49 -11.21 10.18 -5.85
CA LEU A 49 -10.63 9.01 -6.49
C LEU A 49 -9.17 8.78 -6.10
N GLN A 50 -8.42 9.84 -5.77
CA GLN A 50 -7.03 9.70 -5.36
C GLN A 50 -6.94 8.98 -4.02
N ASP A 51 -7.72 9.42 -3.04
CA ASP A 51 -7.81 8.79 -1.72
C ASP A 51 -8.35 7.35 -1.82
N LEU A 52 -9.38 7.13 -2.64
CA LEU A 52 -9.95 5.81 -2.84
C LEU A 52 -8.95 4.81 -3.45
N PHE A 53 -8.26 5.20 -4.53
CA PHE A 53 -7.26 4.32 -5.16
C PHE A 53 -6.03 4.12 -4.29
N TYR A 54 -5.68 5.10 -3.47
CA TYR A 54 -4.63 4.97 -2.48
C TYR A 54 -4.98 3.90 -1.42
N LYS A 55 -6.18 3.95 -0.84
CA LYS A 55 -6.68 2.92 0.09
C LYS A 55 -6.68 1.54 -0.53
N PHE A 56 -7.20 1.43 -1.76
CA PHE A 56 -7.18 0.18 -2.53
C PHE A 56 -5.76 -0.38 -2.71
N THR A 57 -4.80 0.49 -3.01
CA THR A 57 -3.39 0.09 -3.22
C THR A 57 -2.78 -0.46 -1.93
N ILE A 58 -3.00 0.22 -0.80
CA ILE A 58 -2.47 -0.20 0.50
C ILE A 58 -3.07 -1.54 0.94
N ASP A 59 -4.39 -1.72 0.82
CA ASP A 59 -5.04 -2.97 1.19
C ASP A 59 -4.59 -4.13 0.31
N THR A 60 -4.52 -3.92 -1.00
CA THR A 60 -4.09 -4.95 -1.96
C THR A 60 -2.63 -5.33 -1.73
N PHE A 61 -1.75 -4.33 -1.55
CA PHE A 61 -0.33 -4.57 -1.26
C PHE A 61 -0.14 -5.26 0.09
N GLY A 62 -0.89 -4.87 1.11
CA GLY A 62 -0.83 -5.47 2.44
C GLY A 62 -1.16 -6.96 2.45
N ASP A 63 -2.25 -7.29 1.76
CA ASP A 63 -2.73 -8.66 1.62
C ASP A 63 -1.75 -9.49 0.79
N ILE A 64 -1.28 -8.99 -0.36
CA ILE A 64 -0.31 -9.71 -1.20
C ILE A 64 1.06 -9.88 -0.54
N SER A 65 1.56 -8.86 0.17
CA SER A 65 2.95 -8.85 0.66
C SER A 65 3.12 -9.42 2.05
N PHE A 66 2.06 -9.37 2.86
CA PHE A 66 2.10 -9.76 4.27
C PHE A 66 0.98 -10.73 4.66
N GLY A 67 0.03 -11.01 3.76
CA GLY A 67 -1.17 -11.80 4.08
C GLY A 67 -2.11 -11.08 5.05
N ILE A 68 -2.03 -9.75 5.15
CA ILE A 68 -2.79 -8.96 6.13
C ILE A 68 -3.80 -8.06 5.40
N ASP A 69 -5.08 -8.27 5.68
CA ASP A 69 -6.12 -7.31 5.32
C ASP A 69 -6.14 -6.15 6.32
N PHE A 70 -5.74 -4.95 5.88
CA PHE A 70 -5.80 -3.77 6.72
C PHE A 70 -7.20 -3.15 6.81
N GLY A 71 -8.15 -3.60 5.98
CA GLY A 71 -9.51 -3.09 5.93
C GLY A 71 -9.60 -1.60 5.62
N TYR A 72 -8.56 -0.99 5.07
CA TYR A 72 -8.45 0.46 4.90
C TYR A 72 -9.43 1.01 3.86
N LEU A 73 -9.83 0.18 2.89
CA LEU A 73 -10.83 0.49 1.87
C LEU A 73 -12.26 0.50 2.44
N THR A 74 -12.54 -0.34 3.44
CA THR A 74 -13.89 -0.53 4.00
C THR A 74 -14.12 0.20 5.32
N HIS A 75 -13.09 0.27 6.17
CA HIS A 75 -13.10 0.83 7.53
C HIS A 75 -11.92 1.80 7.69
N PRO A 76 -11.88 2.91 6.92
CA PRO A 76 -10.77 3.85 6.96
C PRO A 76 -10.54 4.48 8.35
N GLU A 77 -11.56 4.51 9.19
CA GLU A 77 -11.52 4.95 10.59
C GLU A 77 -10.78 3.97 11.52
N GLU A 78 -10.64 2.70 11.12
CA GLU A 78 -9.94 1.64 11.86
C GLU A 78 -8.51 1.44 11.34
N LYS A 79 -7.91 2.49 10.77
CA LYS A 79 -6.57 2.45 10.21
C LYS A 79 -5.55 1.95 11.22
N SER A 80 -4.90 0.84 10.89
CA SER A 80 -3.93 0.21 11.79
C SER A 80 -2.68 1.08 12.01
N GLN A 81 -1.99 0.87 13.14
CA GLN A 81 -0.71 1.51 13.41
C GLN A 81 0.36 1.13 12.37
N PHE A 82 0.30 -0.09 11.83
CA PHE A 82 1.18 -0.52 10.76
C PHE A 82 1.00 0.35 9.52
N VAL A 83 -0.23 0.52 9.05
CA VAL A 83 -0.51 1.36 7.87
C VAL A 83 -0.02 2.78 8.15
N THR A 84 -0.34 3.36 9.30
CA THR A 84 0.12 4.71 9.68
C THR A 84 1.64 4.88 9.58
N ASN A 85 2.41 3.93 10.11
CA ASN A 85 3.87 3.97 10.06
C ASN A 85 4.40 3.73 8.65
N PHE A 86 3.77 2.83 7.89
CA PHE A 86 4.13 2.54 6.50
C PHE A 86 3.92 3.76 5.60
N GLU A 87 2.81 4.48 5.74
CA GLU A 87 2.57 5.70 5.00
C GLU A 87 3.57 6.81 5.32
N TYR A 88 3.93 6.96 6.60
CA TYR A 88 4.99 7.90 7.00
C TYR A 88 6.32 7.52 6.33
N ALA A 89 6.68 6.25 6.32
CA ALA A 89 7.89 5.79 5.64
C ALA A 89 7.84 6.06 4.12
N LEU A 90 6.72 5.75 3.46
CA LEU A 90 6.52 6.05 2.03
C LEU A 90 6.64 7.54 1.76
N LYS A 91 6.04 8.38 2.61
CA LYS A 91 6.16 9.83 2.51
C LYS A 91 7.61 10.29 2.62
N VAL A 92 8.34 9.81 3.62
CA VAL A 92 9.76 10.16 3.80
C VAL A 92 10.60 9.71 2.61
N ILE A 93 10.34 8.51 2.07
CA ILE A 93 11.03 8.01 0.87
C ILE A 93 10.73 8.90 -0.33
N GLN A 94 9.48 9.27 -0.56
CA GLN A 94 9.05 10.16 -1.64
C GLN A 94 9.68 11.55 -1.48
N ASP A 95 9.61 12.15 -0.30
CA ASP A 95 10.18 13.45 0.01
C ASP A 95 11.71 13.45 -0.25
N ARG A 96 12.41 12.37 0.13
CA ARG A 96 13.85 12.19 -0.16
C ARG A 96 14.15 12.01 -1.64
N PHE A 97 13.26 11.35 -2.38
CA PHE A 97 13.40 11.18 -3.83
C PHE A 97 13.28 12.52 -4.56
N GLU A 98 12.35 13.37 -4.13
CA GLU A 98 12.14 14.71 -4.70
C GLU A 98 13.20 15.73 -4.24
N GLN A 99 13.88 15.49 -3.11
CA GLN A 99 14.88 16.38 -2.54
C GLN A 99 16.28 15.74 -2.55
N PRO A 100 17.11 15.93 -3.59
CA PRO A 100 18.46 15.36 -3.65
C PRO A 100 19.38 15.75 -2.50
N LEU A 101 19.12 16.89 -1.84
CA LEU A 101 19.83 17.40 -0.67
C LEU A 101 19.18 17.02 0.67
N TRP A 102 18.28 16.02 0.69
CA TRP A 102 17.54 15.58 1.88
C TRP A 102 18.43 15.39 3.12
N LYS A 103 19.65 14.86 2.96
CA LYS A 103 20.61 14.67 4.06
C LYS A 103 20.97 15.97 4.79
N PHE A 104 21.07 17.07 4.05
CA PHE A 104 21.32 18.38 4.65
C PHE A 104 20.03 18.93 5.26
N ILE A 105 18.91 18.79 4.56
CA ILE A 105 17.61 19.29 5.03
C ILE A 105 17.20 18.60 6.34
N GLU A 106 17.25 17.28 6.43
CA GLU A 106 16.95 16.51 7.65
C GLU A 106 17.91 16.83 8.81
N LYS A 107 19.17 17.16 8.52
CA LYS A 107 20.15 17.54 9.54
C LYS A 107 19.86 18.90 10.18
N TYR A 108 19.18 19.79 9.46
CA TYR A 108 18.88 21.16 9.91
C TYR A 108 17.38 21.45 10.07
N SER A 109 16.52 20.46 9.78
CA SER A 109 15.09 20.49 10.01
C SER A 109 14.79 19.68 11.27
N GLU A 110 14.01 20.23 12.20
CA GLU A 110 13.64 19.57 13.47
C GLU A 110 12.75 18.32 13.29
N LYS A 111 12.41 17.96 12.05
CA LYS A 111 11.70 16.72 11.73
C LYS A 111 12.72 15.68 11.29
N GLY A 112 13.15 14.89 12.27
CA GLY A 112 13.83 13.61 12.06
C GLY A 112 12.94 12.61 11.32
#